data_AF-A0AAV0IIB5-F1
#
_entry.id   AF-A0AAV0IIB5-F1
#
_cell.length_a   1.000
_cell.length_b   1.000
_cell.length_c   1.000
_cell.angle_alpha   90.00
_cell.angle_beta   90.00
_cell.angle_gamma   90.00
#
_symmetry.space_group_name_H-M   'P 1'
#
loop_
_entity.id
_entity.type
_entity.pdbx_description
1 polymer ?
#
loop_
_entity_poly.entity_id
_entity_poly.type
_entity_poly.pdbx_seq_one_letter_code
_entity_poly.pdbx_strand_id
1 'polypeptide(L)'
;MSETVAAATSILSYVEPSLVLPFLTSRFHLALETMTATHQLKTAVMSVAFAGRSLFLTSLSTSAKELHPAGDSNTFMDLLMISLSNALLGMDANDPPKTLATMQLIGSIFSNISTLDDSMDDSSFMPMIQMSEWLDEFLCRLFSLLQHLEPSSVVSEGSHSAATSGTFLVEDGPYYYCMLEILLGRLSKSLYDQALKKIAKFVRTNILPGAIAEVGLLCCACVHSNPEEAVSALVEPMLSAVISSLKGTPATGFGGRGVLETSVLSKAKPTLSPALETSIDCQLKILSVAINYGGPVLLRYKD
;
A
#
# COMPACT_ATOMS: atom_id res chain seq x y z
N MET A 1 -16.76 -20.89 7.76
CA MET A 1 -16.14 -21.94 8.61
C MET A 1 -14.66 -21.64 8.90
N SER A 2 -13.85 -21.29 7.90
CA SER A 2 -12.43 -20.91 8.09
C SER A 2 -12.21 -19.70 9.03
N GLU A 3 -13.00 -18.62 8.88
CA GLU A 3 -12.93 -17.43 9.75
C GLU A 3 -13.20 -17.73 11.23
N THR A 4 -14.22 -18.55 11.50
CA THR A 4 -14.57 -18.96 12.87
C THR A 4 -13.44 -19.75 13.53
N VAL A 5 -12.74 -20.60 12.76
CA VAL A 5 -11.58 -21.36 13.24
C VAL A 5 -10.41 -20.43 13.53
N ALA A 6 -10.11 -19.48 12.63
CA ALA A 6 -9.04 -18.50 12.84
C ALA A 6 -9.30 -17.64 14.09
N ALA A 7 -10.53 -17.16 14.28
CA ALA A 7 -10.92 -16.39 15.45
C ALA A 7 -10.82 -17.19 16.76
N ALA A 8 -11.35 -18.41 16.79
CA ALA A 8 -11.25 -19.28 17.96
C ALA A 8 -9.79 -19.60 18.31
N THR A 9 -8.97 -19.89 17.30
CA THR A 9 -7.55 -20.21 17.51
C THR A 9 -6.75 -19.01 18.01
N SER A 10 -7.06 -17.80 17.54
CA SER A 10 -6.49 -16.54 18.06
C SER A 10 -6.82 -16.32 19.54
N ILE A 11 -8.06 -16.60 19.97
CA ILE A 11 -8.41 -16.48 21.40
C ILE A 11 -7.65 -17.52 22.22
N LEU A 12 -7.59 -18.77 21.73
CA LEU A 12 -6.88 -19.86 22.40
C LEU A 12 -5.36 -19.62 22.48
N SER A 13 -4.78 -18.86 21.54
CA SER A 13 -3.34 -18.57 21.57
C SER A 13 -2.93 -17.73 22.78
N TYR A 14 -3.83 -16.91 23.34
CA TYR A 14 -3.57 -16.20 24.58
C TYR A 14 -3.71 -17.08 25.83
N VAL A 15 -4.50 -18.16 25.75
CA VAL A 15 -4.75 -19.06 26.88
C VAL A 15 -3.64 -20.11 26.99
N GLU A 16 -3.31 -20.77 25.87
CA GLU A 16 -2.31 -21.85 25.81
C GLU A 16 -1.35 -21.63 24.62
N PRO A 17 -0.49 -20.59 24.67
CA PRO A 17 0.40 -20.24 23.56
C PRO A 17 1.37 -21.38 23.20
N SER A 18 1.76 -22.20 24.18
CA SER A 18 2.73 -23.28 24.01
C SER A 18 2.29 -24.37 23.03
N LEU A 19 0.98 -24.61 22.91
CA LEU A 19 0.40 -25.62 22.01
C LEU A 19 -0.15 -24.98 20.73
N VAL A 20 -0.78 -23.80 20.86
CA VAL A 20 -1.53 -23.19 19.77
C VAL A 20 -0.61 -22.48 18.77
N LEU A 21 0.43 -21.77 19.25
CA LEU A 21 1.32 -21.02 18.36
C LEU A 21 2.14 -21.96 17.46
N PRO A 22 2.78 -23.04 17.96
CA PRO A 22 3.49 -23.98 17.08
C PRO A 22 2.56 -24.65 16.05
N PHE A 23 1.31 -24.93 16.42
CA PHE A 23 0.33 -25.48 15.49
C PHE A 23 0.01 -24.50 14.35
N LEU A 24 -0.27 -23.23 14.67
CA LEU A 24 -0.50 -22.18 13.67
C LEU A 24 0.69 -21.99 12.75
N THR A 25 1.88 -21.89 13.34
CA THR A 25 3.18 -21.83 12.67
C THR A 25 3.38 -22.99 11.68
N SER A 26 3.16 -24.23 12.10
CA SER A 26 3.31 -25.41 11.25
C SER A 26 2.33 -25.40 10.07
N ARG A 27 1.07 -25.06 10.31
CA ARG A 27 0.05 -24.98 9.26
C ARG A 27 0.33 -23.87 8.26
N PHE A 28 0.92 -22.77 8.74
CA PHE A 28 1.32 -21.67 7.89
C PHE A 28 2.55 -21.99 7.03
N HIS A 29 3.57 -22.65 7.58
CA HIS A 29 4.70 -23.16 6.79
C HIS A 29 4.23 -24.10 5.68
N LEU A 30 3.37 -25.06 6.01
CA LEU A 30 2.82 -25.99 5.02
C LEU A 30 2.07 -25.26 3.91
N ALA A 31 1.30 -24.22 4.27
CA ALA A 31 0.57 -23.41 3.30
C ALA A 31 1.49 -22.54 2.42
N LEU A 32 2.61 -22.05 2.97
CA LEU A 32 3.64 -21.33 2.22
C LEU A 32 4.42 -22.25 1.28
N GLU A 33 4.69 -23.50 1.66
CA GLU A 33 5.32 -24.50 0.77
C GLU A 33 4.36 -24.94 -0.34
N THR A 34 3.07 -25.03 -0.03
CA THR A 34 2.02 -25.41 -0.97
C THR A 34 1.37 -24.18 -1.62
N MET A 35 2.19 -23.29 -2.20
CA MET A 35 1.78 -22.01 -2.81
C MET A 35 0.66 -22.09 -3.87
N THR A 36 0.30 -23.30 -4.33
CA THR A 36 -0.78 -23.56 -5.29
C THR A 36 -2.16 -23.72 -4.64
N ALA A 37 -2.24 -23.94 -3.32
CA ALA A 37 -3.49 -24.13 -2.59
C ALA A 37 -3.99 -22.82 -1.97
N THR A 38 -4.51 -21.91 -2.81
CA THR A 38 -4.93 -20.54 -2.43
C THR A 38 -5.89 -20.48 -1.23
N HIS A 39 -6.83 -21.43 -1.11
CA HIS A 39 -7.73 -21.51 0.05
C HIS A 39 -7.03 -21.86 1.37
N GLN A 40 -6.00 -22.72 1.31
CA GLN A 40 -5.20 -23.09 2.48
C GLN A 40 -4.30 -21.92 2.89
N LEU A 41 -3.69 -21.25 1.92
CA LEU A 41 -2.92 -20.03 2.14
C LEU A 41 -3.77 -18.94 2.79
N LYS A 42 -4.96 -18.64 2.25
CA LYS A 42 -5.88 -17.65 2.82
C LYS A 42 -6.25 -17.97 4.28
N THR A 43 -6.56 -19.22 4.57
CA THR A 43 -6.93 -19.66 5.93
C THR A 43 -5.76 -19.56 6.91
N ALA A 44 -4.56 -19.99 6.47
CA ALA A 44 -3.36 -19.95 7.29
C ALA A 44 -2.91 -18.50 7.57
N VAL A 45 -2.90 -17.66 6.54
CA VAL A 45 -2.66 -16.21 6.63
C VAL A 45 -3.59 -15.57 7.64
N MET A 46 -4.89 -15.81 7.52
CA MET A 46 -5.90 -15.22 8.42
C MET A 46 -5.72 -15.68 9.87
N SER A 47 -5.33 -16.94 10.07
CA SER A 47 -5.10 -17.48 11.41
C SER A 47 -3.86 -16.88 12.07
N VAL A 48 -2.76 -16.73 11.33
CA VAL A 48 -1.54 -16.03 11.79
C VAL A 48 -1.82 -14.55 12.01
N ALA A 49 -2.59 -13.92 11.12
CA ALA A 49 -2.98 -12.53 11.24
C ALA A 49 -3.70 -12.25 12.57
N PHE A 50 -4.71 -13.08 12.89
CA PHE A 50 -5.49 -12.91 14.12
C PHE A 50 -4.69 -13.29 15.37
N ALA A 51 -3.75 -14.24 15.29
CA ALA A 51 -2.87 -14.61 16.39
C ALA A 51 -1.60 -13.73 16.49
N GLY A 52 -1.42 -12.77 15.59
CA GLY A 52 -0.17 -12.01 15.43
C GLY A 52 0.31 -11.39 16.74
N ARG A 53 -0.54 -10.66 17.46
CA ARG A 53 -0.17 -10.07 18.75
C ARG A 53 0.25 -11.10 19.79
N SER A 54 -0.37 -12.28 19.81
CA SER A 54 0.03 -13.37 20.70
C SER A 54 1.40 -13.93 20.32
N LEU A 55 1.68 -14.11 19.03
CA LEU A 55 3.01 -14.52 18.53
C LEU A 55 4.10 -13.53 18.97
N PHE A 56 3.86 -12.22 18.78
CA PHE A 56 4.77 -11.16 19.18
C PHE A 56 5.00 -11.12 20.70
N LEU A 57 3.94 -11.18 21.50
CA LEU A 57 4.04 -11.14 22.96
C LEU A 57 4.79 -12.35 23.52
N THR A 58 4.57 -13.55 22.97
CA THR A 58 5.28 -14.75 23.40
C THR A 58 6.76 -14.66 23.07
N SER A 59 7.15 -14.19 21.88
CA SER A 59 8.55 -14.02 21.50
C SER A 59 9.30 -12.99 22.36
N LEU A 60 8.65 -11.87 22.70
CA LEU A 60 9.22 -10.88 23.63
C LEU A 60 9.34 -11.42 25.06
N SER A 61 8.39 -12.27 25.50
CA SER A 61 8.38 -12.83 26.86
C SER A 61 9.40 -13.96 27.05
N THR A 62 9.71 -14.74 26.00
CA THR A 62 10.78 -15.75 26.03
C THR A 62 12.16 -15.11 26.08
N SER A 63 12.34 -13.99 25.36
CA SER A 63 13.59 -13.20 25.41
C SER A 63 13.91 -12.69 26.83
N ALA A 64 12.89 -12.34 27.62
CA ALA A 64 13.06 -11.82 28.98
C ALA A 64 13.36 -12.90 30.05
N LYS A 65 13.27 -14.20 29.73
CA LYS A 65 13.25 -15.27 30.75
C LYS A 65 14.42 -16.26 30.73
N GLU A 66 15.39 -16.15 29.81
CA GLU A 66 16.47 -17.14 29.71
C GLU A 66 17.85 -16.64 30.16
N LEU A 67 18.20 -17.01 31.40
CA LEU A 67 19.55 -17.40 31.81
C LEU A 67 19.72 -18.89 31.47
N HIS A 68 19.87 -19.27 30.19
CA HIS A 68 20.47 -20.54 29.70
C HIS A 68 20.45 -20.57 28.14
N PRO A 69 21.34 -21.34 27.48
CA PRO A 69 21.78 -21.03 26.12
C PRO A 69 20.97 -21.71 25.01
N ALA A 70 20.70 -20.94 23.95
CA ALA A 70 20.50 -21.34 22.56
C ALA A 70 19.27 -22.21 22.21
N GLY A 71 18.23 -21.59 21.63
CA GLY A 71 17.23 -22.35 20.86
C GLY A 71 16.03 -21.57 20.33
N ASP A 72 15.11 -21.15 21.20
CA ASP A 72 13.70 -21.09 20.80
C ASP A 72 13.06 -19.68 20.74
N SER A 73 13.67 -18.64 21.31
CA SER A 73 13.04 -17.30 21.34
C SER A 73 12.97 -16.64 19.96
N ASN A 74 13.91 -16.94 19.06
CA ASN A 74 13.97 -16.36 17.72
C ASN A 74 13.07 -17.09 16.70
N THR A 75 12.62 -18.32 16.98
CA THR A 75 11.94 -19.15 15.99
C THR A 75 10.65 -18.51 15.45
N PHE A 76 9.87 -17.82 16.30
CA PHE A 76 8.64 -17.16 15.87
C PHE A 76 8.90 -15.87 15.08
N MET A 77 9.95 -15.14 15.42
CA MET A 77 10.34 -13.89 14.73
C MET A 77 10.97 -14.21 13.39
N ASP A 78 11.87 -15.19 13.36
CA ASP A 78 12.45 -15.75 12.14
C ASP A 78 11.34 -16.26 11.21
N LEU A 79 10.33 -16.92 11.76
CA LEU A 79 9.16 -17.34 11.00
C LEU A 79 8.39 -16.16 10.43
N LEU A 80 8.07 -15.14 11.23
CA LEU A 80 7.36 -13.95 10.75
C LEU A 80 8.15 -13.25 9.64
N MET A 81 9.47 -13.19 9.77
CA MET A 81 10.40 -12.61 8.79
C MET A 81 10.46 -13.43 7.49
N ILE A 82 10.64 -14.76 7.57
CA ILE A 82 10.60 -15.66 6.42
C ILE A 82 9.26 -15.55 5.71
N SER A 83 8.19 -15.49 6.49
CA SER A 83 6.83 -15.40 5.97
C SER A 83 6.56 -14.06 5.30
N LEU A 84 7.04 -12.97 5.88
CA LEU A 84 6.95 -11.63 5.29
C LEU A 84 7.74 -11.54 3.98
N SER A 85 8.91 -12.19 3.91
CA SER A 85 9.72 -12.24 2.70
C SER A 85 9.07 -13.12 1.62
N ASN A 86 8.57 -14.30 1.99
CA ASN A 86 7.88 -15.21 1.08
C ASN A 86 6.54 -14.64 0.60
N ALA A 87 5.87 -13.82 1.41
CA ALA A 87 4.63 -13.15 1.04
C ALA A 87 4.82 -12.30 -0.23
N LEU A 88 5.98 -11.66 -0.43
CA LEU A 88 6.23 -10.84 -1.61
C LEU A 88 6.10 -11.62 -2.94
N LEU A 89 6.33 -12.93 -2.93
CA LEU A 89 6.12 -13.81 -4.09
C LEU A 89 4.63 -14.06 -4.41
N GLY A 90 3.74 -13.65 -3.51
CA GLY A 90 2.29 -13.70 -3.68
C GLY A 90 1.70 -12.49 -4.40
N MET A 91 2.48 -11.43 -4.63
CA MET A 91 2.04 -10.23 -5.36
C MET A 91 2.06 -10.49 -6.88
N ASP A 92 0.90 -10.77 -7.45
CA ASP A 92 0.70 -11.07 -8.87
C ASP A 92 -0.63 -10.48 -9.38
N ALA A 93 -0.57 -9.66 -10.44
CA ALA A 93 -1.74 -9.04 -11.05
C ALA A 93 -2.73 -10.09 -11.61
N ASN A 94 -2.23 -11.28 -11.94
CA ASN A 94 -3.02 -12.35 -12.56
C ASN A 94 -3.69 -13.29 -11.54
N ASP A 95 -3.37 -13.14 -10.24
CA ASP A 95 -3.95 -13.93 -9.17
C ASP A 95 -4.50 -13.03 -8.05
N PRO A 96 -5.68 -12.40 -8.27
CA PRO A 96 -6.31 -11.49 -7.30
C PRO A 96 -6.47 -12.11 -5.91
N PRO A 97 -6.99 -13.35 -5.74
CA PRO A 97 -7.13 -13.95 -4.43
C PRO A 97 -5.80 -14.11 -3.68
N LYS A 98 -4.73 -14.50 -4.37
CA LYS A 98 -3.39 -14.65 -3.77
C LYS A 98 -2.79 -13.29 -3.39
N THR A 99 -2.94 -12.29 -4.26
CA THR A 99 -2.46 -10.93 -3.99
C THR A 99 -3.20 -10.32 -2.79
N LEU A 100 -4.52 -10.44 -2.70
CA LEU A 100 -5.27 -9.92 -1.56
C LEU A 100 -4.90 -10.60 -0.23
N ALA A 101 -4.73 -11.92 -0.24
CA ALA A 101 -4.26 -12.65 0.93
C ALA A 101 -2.85 -12.18 1.35
N THR A 102 -1.99 -11.91 0.38
CA THR A 102 -0.64 -11.35 0.62
C THR A 102 -0.70 -9.98 1.28
N MET A 103 -1.51 -9.06 0.75
CA MET A 103 -1.69 -7.72 1.34
C MET A 103 -2.23 -7.80 2.77
N GLN A 104 -3.21 -8.68 2.99
CA GLN A 104 -3.77 -8.92 4.33
C GLN A 104 -2.72 -9.44 5.31
N LEU A 105 -1.87 -10.39 4.89
CA LEU A 105 -0.78 -10.92 5.71
C LEU A 105 0.20 -9.81 6.11
N ILE A 106 0.69 -9.05 5.13
CA ILE A 106 1.66 -7.96 5.35
C ILE A 106 1.06 -6.93 6.31
N GLY A 107 -0.14 -6.42 5.99
CA GLY A 107 -0.82 -5.44 6.84
C GLY A 107 -1.03 -5.95 8.27
N SER A 108 -1.36 -7.24 8.43
CA SER A 108 -1.51 -7.83 9.75
C SER A 108 -0.20 -7.95 10.51
N ILE A 109 0.90 -8.36 9.87
CA ILE A 109 2.21 -8.44 10.54
C ILE A 109 2.60 -7.05 11.03
N PHE A 110 2.55 -6.03 10.17
CA PHE A 110 2.91 -4.65 10.54
C PHE A 110 1.96 -4.02 11.57
N SER A 111 0.69 -4.41 11.61
CA SER A 111 -0.25 -3.92 12.63
C SER A 111 0.14 -4.30 14.06
N ASN A 112 0.89 -5.39 14.21
CA ASN A 112 1.33 -5.91 15.51
C ASN A 112 2.73 -5.41 15.92
N ILE A 113 3.44 -4.70 15.03
CA ILE A 113 4.74 -4.09 15.32
C ILE A 113 4.50 -2.67 15.86
N SER A 114 5.18 -2.29 16.96
CA SER A 114 4.99 -0.97 17.59
C SER A 114 5.58 0.15 16.72
N THR A 115 6.86 0.02 16.36
CA THR A 115 7.63 0.96 15.56
C THR A 115 8.87 0.23 15.06
N LEU A 116 9.23 0.36 13.79
CA LEU A 116 10.57 0.02 13.35
C LEU A 116 11.46 1.21 13.67
N ASP A 117 12.14 1.16 14.82
CA ASP A 117 13.11 2.18 15.20
C ASP A 117 14.46 1.90 14.52
N ASP A 118 15.26 2.96 14.32
CA ASP A 118 16.63 2.88 13.79
C ASP A 118 17.63 2.37 14.86
N SER A 119 17.14 1.92 16.02
CA SER A 119 17.97 1.43 17.12
C SER A 119 18.68 0.14 16.71
N MET A 120 20.01 0.11 16.88
CA MET A 120 20.88 -1.06 16.70
C MET A 120 20.70 -2.14 17.79
N ASP A 121 19.61 -2.07 18.57
CA ASP A 121 19.37 -3.00 19.67
C ASP A 121 18.87 -4.36 19.14
N ASP A 122 19.41 -5.44 19.71
CA ASP A 122 19.11 -6.84 19.38
C ASP A 122 17.64 -7.25 19.65
N SER A 123 16.82 -6.35 20.21
CA SER A 123 15.38 -6.57 20.46
C SER A 123 14.47 -6.07 19.32
N SER A 124 15.02 -5.60 18.22
CA SER A 124 14.24 -5.11 17.07
C SER A 124 13.57 -6.26 16.29
N PHE A 125 12.38 -6.02 15.73
CA PHE A 125 11.64 -7.04 14.95
C PHE A 125 12.44 -7.55 13.75
N MET A 126 13.17 -6.64 13.13
CA MET A 126 14.04 -6.93 12.00
C MET A 126 15.17 -5.90 12.01
N PRO A 127 16.43 -6.31 11.77
CA PRO A 127 17.52 -5.36 11.63
C PRO A 127 17.19 -4.32 10.55
N MET A 128 17.53 -3.05 10.81
CA MET A 128 17.23 -1.93 9.91
C MET A 128 17.68 -2.18 8.46
N ILE A 129 18.88 -2.77 8.28
CA ILE A 129 19.44 -3.10 6.95
C ILE A 129 18.52 -4.06 6.20
N GLN A 130 18.08 -5.12 6.88
CA GLN A 130 17.20 -6.11 6.28
C GLN A 130 15.84 -5.50 5.95
N MET A 131 15.32 -4.59 6.79
CA MET A 131 14.08 -3.87 6.46
C MET A 131 14.22 -2.97 5.25
N SER A 132 15.31 -2.22 5.15
CA SER A 132 15.57 -1.40 3.97
C SER A 132 15.55 -2.24 2.68
N GLU A 133 16.21 -3.40 2.69
CA GLU A 133 16.23 -4.32 1.55
C GLU A 133 14.86 -4.93 1.26
N TRP A 134 14.14 -5.35 2.31
CA TRP A 134 12.79 -5.89 2.15
C TRP A 134 11.81 -4.84 1.60
N LEU A 135 11.87 -3.61 2.12
CA LEU A 135 11.04 -2.49 1.68
C LEU A 135 11.31 -2.14 0.22
N ASP A 136 12.57 -2.22 -0.19
CA ASP A 136 12.97 -2.04 -1.59
C ASP A 136 12.38 -3.11 -2.51
N GLU A 137 12.47 -4.38 -2.13
CA GLU A 137 11.88 -5.48 -2.90
C GLU A 137 10.34 -5.36 -2.93
N PHE A 138 9.72 -5.05 -1.79
CA PHE A 138 8.27 -4.81 -1.70
C PHE A 138 7.83 -3.71 -2.67
N LEU A 139 8.49 -2.55 -2.66
CA LEU A 139 8.14 -1.44 -3.55
C LEU A 139 8.37 -1.79 -5.02
N CYS A 140 9.44 -2.51 -5.35
CA CYS A 140 9.67 -3.01 -6.71
C CYS A 140 8.51 -3.90 -7.18
N ARG A 141 8.10 -4.88 -6.36
CA ARG A 141 6.97 -5.76 -6.66
C ARG A 141 5.65 -5.02 -6.74
N LEU A 142 5.41 -4.06 -5.84
CA LEU A 142 4.23 -3.22 -5.87
C LEU A 142 4.14 -2.40 -7.15
N PHE A 143 5.23 -1.77 -7.56
CA PHE A 143 5.27 -0.99 -8.81
C PHE A 143 5.03 -1.87 -10.02
N SER A 144 5.64 -3.06 -10.07
CA SER A 144 5.37 -4.03 -11.12
C SER A 144 3.91 -4.50 -11.10
N LEU A 145 3.34 -4.78 -9.93
CA LEU A 145 1.92 -5.13 -9.79
C LEU A 145 1.03 -4.03 -10.40
N LEU A 146 1.21 -2.77 -9.97
CA LEU A 146 0.43 -1.63 -10.46
C LEU A 146 0.56 -1.39 -11.96
N GLN A 147 1.72 -1.66 -12.55
CA GLN A 147 1.94 -1.54 -14.00
C GLN A 147 1.21 -2.60 -14.83
N HIS A 148 0.92 -3.77 -14.25
CA HIS A 148 0.24 -4.88 -14.92
C HIS A 148 -1.20 -5.05 -14.47
N LEU A 149 -1.73 -4.14 -13.65
CA LEU A 149 -3.14 -4.14 -13.29
C LEU A 149 -3.99 -3.83 -14.52
N GLU A 150 -4.86 -4.77 -14.85
CA GLU A 150 -5.92 -4.54 -15.81
C GLU A 150 -7.13 -3.97 -15.06
N PRO A 151 -7.72 -2.85 -15.52
CA PRO A 151 -8.97 -2.36 -14.97
C PRO A 151 -10.05 -3.45 -15.14
N SER A 152 -10.90 -3.64 -14.13
CA SER A 152 -12.03 -4.57 -14.21
C SER A 152 -12.89 -4.20 -15.43
N SER A 153 -12.88 -5.04 -16.46
CA SER A 153 -13.46 -4.68 -17.75
C SER A 153 -14.99 -4.50 -17.67
N VAL A 154 -15.44 -3.30 -18.02
CA VAL A 154 -16.62 -2.99 -18.86
C VAL A 154 -17.87 -3.85 -18.64
N VAL A 155 -18.64 -3.59 -17.57
CA VAL A 155 -20.09 -3.83 -17.57
C VAL A 155 -20.80 -2.64 -16.92
N SER A 156 -20.96 -1.55 -17.67
CA SER A 156 -22.22 -0.80 -17.78
C SER A 156 -22.01 0.40 -18.70
N GLU A 157 -22.52 0.31 -19.93
CA GLU A 157 -22.95 1.50 -20.66
C GLU A 157 -24.06 2.18 -19.84
N GLY A 158 -23.67 3.01 -18.87
CA GLY A 158 -24.62 3.58 -17.92
C GLY A 158 -23.93 4.38 -16.82
N SER A 159 -23.63 5.64 -17.12
CA SER A 159 -23.58 6.76 -16.15
C SER A 159 -22.57 6.73 -14.98
N HIS A 160 -21.70 5.74 -14.84
CA HIS A 160 -20.60 5.83 -13.88
C HIS A 160 -19.42 6.60 -14.48
N SER A 161 -19.05 7.70 -13.84
CA SER A 161 -17.80 8.41 -14.17
C SER A 161 -16.63 7.43 -14.09
N ALA A 162 -15.78 7.38 -15.12
CA ALA A 162 -14.52 6.64 -15.13
C ALA A 162 -13.51 7.12 -14.06
N ALA A 163 -13.94 7.96 -13.11
CA ALA A 163 -13.17 8.43 -11.96
C ALA A 163 -13.14 7.41 -10.79
N THR A 164 -13.91 6.33 -10.84
CA THR A 164 -14.12 5.41 -9.71
C THR A 164 -14.01 3.91 -10.05
N SER A 165 -13.62 3.52 -11.27
CA SER A 165 -13.40 2.10 -11.58
C SER A 165 -12.05 1.69 -11.00
N GLY A 166 -12.06 1.12 -9.80
CA GLY A 166 -10.89 0.50 -9.21
C GLY A 166 -10.65 -0.88 -9.82
N THR A 167 -9.52 -1.49 -9.48
CA THR A 167 -9.28 -2.91 -9.71
C THR A 167 -9.70 -3.73 -8.50
N PHE A 168 -9.47 -5.04 -8.54
CA PHE A 168 -9.67 -5.93 -7.40
C PHE A 168 -8.97 -5.44 -6.11
N LEU A 169 -7.87 -4.69 -6.21
CA LEU A 169 -7.17 -4.13 -5.04
C LEU A 169 -8.02 -3.13 -4.25
N VAL A 170 -8.98 -2.48 -4.91
CA VAL A 170 -9.88 -1.49 -4.31
C VAL A 170 -11.28 -2.07 -4.09
N GLU A 171 -11.75 -2.90 -5.02
CA GLU A 171 -13.13 -3.42 -5.01
C GLU A 171 -13.33 -4.58 -4.03
N ASP A 172 -12.35 -5.49 -3.90
CA ASP A 172 -12.51 -6.73 -3.13
C ASP A 172 -12.14 -6.58 -1.63
N GLY A 173 -11.96 -5.35 -1.16
CA GLY A 173 -11.82 -5.00 0.24
C GLY A 173 -10.72 -3.99 0.54
N PRO A 174 -10.61 -3.52 1.80
CA PRO A 174 -9.70 -2.45 2.17
C PRO A 174 -8.24 -2.90 2.34
N TYR A 175 -7.92 -4.17 2.02
CA TYR A 175 -6.63 -4.77 2.35
C TYR A 175 -5.44 -4.02 1.76
N TYR A 176 -5.56 -3.52 0.52
CA TYR A 176 -4.51 -2.76 -0.14
C TYR A 176 -4.19 -1.45 0.59
N TYR A 177 -5.20 -0.59 0.77
CA TYR A 177 -5.02 0.70 1.42
C TYR A 177 -4.61 0.55 2.89
N CYS A 178 -5.29 -0.33 3.65
CA CYS A 178 -4.93 -0.57 5.05
C CYS A 178 -3.51 -1.10 5.21
N MET A 179 -3.06 -2.00 4.33
CA MET A 179 -1.68 -2.48 4.36
C MET A 179 -0.70 -1.33 4.16
N LEU A 180 -0.92 -0.46 3.15
CA LEU A 180 -0.05 0.67 2.88
C LEU A 180 -0.02 1.69 4.02
N GLU A 181 -1.18 2.04 4.55
CA GLU A 181 -1.34 3.00 5.64
C GLU A 181 -0.63 2.51 6.90
N ILE A 182 -0.81 1.23 7.26
CA ILE A 182 -0.14 0.63 8.41
C ILE A 182 1.36 0.52 8.16
N LEU A 183 1.78 0.03 7.00
CA LEU A 183 3.20 -0.15 6.67
C LEU A 183 3.95 1.18 6.76
N LEU A 184 3.50 2.19 6.00
CA LEU A 184 4.15 3.49 5.91
C LEU A 184 4.12 4.24 7.25
N GLY A 185 3.04 4.09 8.03
CA GLY A 185 2.92 4.69 9.36
C GLY A 185 3.81 4.05 10.43
N ARG A 186 4.40 2.87 10.16
CA ARG A 186 5.28 2.16 11.10
C ARG A 186 6.78 2.31 10.79
N LEU A 187 7.12 2.89 9.63
CA LEU A 187 8.51 3.10 9.22
C LEU A 187 9.18 4.16 10.10
N SER A 188 10.48 3.98 10.37
CA SER A 188 11.32 5.07 10.86
C SER A 188 11.38 6.19 9.84
N LYS A 189 11.83 7.38 10.26
CA LYS A 189 12.00 8.51 9.35
C LYS A 189 12.90 8.15 8.15
N SER A 190 14.04 7.53 8.40
CA SER A 190 14.98 7.13 7.34
C SER A 190 14.34 6.20 6.30
N LEU A 191 13.63 5.17 6.77
CA LEU A 191 12.95 4.20 5.90
C LEU A 191 11.77 4.82 5.15
N TYR A 192 11.03 5.71 5.80
CA TYR A 192 9.95 6.46 5.18
C TYR A 192 10.47 7.36 4.06
N ASP A 193 11.55 8.12 4.29
CA ASP A 193 12.15 9.01 3.30
C ASP A 193 12.66 8.22 2.07
N GLN A 194 13.25 7.04 2.31
CA GLN A 194 13.63 6.09 1.26
C GLN A 194 12.42 5.64 0.43
N ALA A 195 11.34 5.19 1.08
CA ALA A 195 10.12 4.76 0.40
C ALA A 195 9.48 5.92 -0.38
N LEU A 196 9.31 7.08 0.24
CA LEU A 196 8.70 8.26 -0.35
C LEU A 196 9.45 8.70 -1.60
N LYS A 197 10.79 8.71 -1.57
CA LYS A 197 11.61 9.03 -2.74
C LYS A 197 11.36 8.08 -3.92
N LYS A 198 11.19 6.79 -3.65
CA LYS A 198 10.91 5.77 -4.68
C LYS A 198 9.50 5.90 -5.22
N ILE A 199 8.51 6.07 -4.35
CA ILE A 199 7.11 6.29 -4.71
C ILE A 199 6.97 7.56 -5.54
N ALA A 200 7.57 8.68 -5.11
CA ALA A 200 7.53 9.95 -5.85
C ALA A 200 8.19 9.85 -7.22
N LYS A 201 9.30 9.09 -7.33
CA LYS A 201 9.90 8.79 -8.63
C LYS A 201 8.92 8.00 -9.51
N PHE A 202 8.33 6.93 -8.99
CA PHE A 202 7.40 6.07 -9.73
C PHE A 202 6.18 6.85 -10.23
N VAL A 203 5.50 7.61 -9.37
CA VAL A 203 4.30 8.39 -9.70
C VAL A 203 4.58 9.45 -10.77
N ARG A 204 5.77 10.07 -10.73
CA ARG A 204 6.16 11.09 -11.72
C ARG A 204 6.52 10.49 -13.09
N THR A 205 7.07 9.29 -13.13
CA THR A 205 7.55 8.68 -14.38
C THR A 205 6.53 7.76 -15.06
N ASN A 206 5.47 7.36 -14.36
CA ASN A 206 4.49 6.42 -14.87
C ASN A 206 3.10 7.06 -14.84
N ILE A 207 2.44 7.10 -16.00
CA ILE A 207 1.02 7.42 -16.11
C ILE A 207 0.30 6.09 -16.32
N LEU A 208 -0.52 5.69 -15.35
CA LEU A 208 -1.20 4.39 -15.33
C LEU A 208 -2.72 4.59 -15.34
N PRO A 209 -3.36 4.80 -16.50
CA PRO A 209 -4.81 4.99 -16.57
C PRO A 209 -5.62 3.79 -16.03
N GLY A 210 -5.04 2.59 -16.03
CA GLY A 210 -5.67 1.37 -15.51
C GLY A 210 -5.56 1.19 -13.99
N ALA A 211 -4.78 2.02 -13.29
CA ALA A 211 -4.52 1.89 -11.85
C ALA A 211 -4.61 3.24 -11.11
N ILE A 212 -5.45 4.15 -11.59
CA ILE A 212 -5.56 5.53 -11.07
C ILE A 212 -5.95 5.53 -9.59
N ALA A 213 -6.93 4.71 -9.21
CA ALA A 213 -7.43 4.63 -7.85
C ALA A 213 -6.34 4.11 -6.89
N GLU A 214 -5.61 3.07 -7.30
CA GLU A 214 -4.55 2.44 -6.55
C GLU A 214 -3.36 3.38 -6.34
N VAL A 215 -2.93 4.07 -7.41
CA VAL A 215 -1.87 5.08 -7.31
C VAL A 215 -2.32 6.26 -6.44
N GLY A 216 -3.59 6.67 -6.54
CA GLY A 216 -4.19 7.66 -5.65
C GLY A 216 -4.13 7.26 -4.18
N LEU A 217 -4.53 6.03 -3.87
CA LEU A 217 -4.49 5.47 -2.52
C LEU A 217 -3.06 5.30 -2.00
N LEU A 218 -2.09 4.95 -2.85
CA LEU A 218 -0.67 4.91 -2.50
C LEU A 218 -0.14 6.30 -2.10
N CYS A 219 -0.44 7.33 -2.90
CA CYS A 219 -0.10 8.70 -2.56
C CYS A 219 -0.79 9.16 -1.27
N CYS A 220 -2.07 8.82 -1.11
CA CYS A 220 -2.85 9.12 0.08
C CYS A 220 -2.25 8.52 1.35
N ALA A 221 -1.83 7.24 1.31
CA ALA A 221 -1.17 6.58 2.44
C ALA A 221 0.19 7.23 2.79
N CYS A 222 0.93 7.70 1.79
CA CYS A 222 2.15 8.49 2.04
C CYS A 222 1.83 9.78 2.79
N VAL A 223 0.86 10.56 2.28
CA VAL A 223 0.44 11.83 2.89
C VAL A 223 -0.12 11.61 4.30
N HIS A 224 -0.90 10.55 4.52
CA HIS A 224 -1.42 10.19 5.83
C HIS A 224 -0.30 9.96 6.86
N SER A 225 0.78 9.31 6.45
CA SER A 225 1.89 8.94 7.35
C SER A 225 2.78 10.12 7.73
N ASN A 226 3.11 10.99 6.76
CA ASN A 226 3.89 12.21 7.00
C ASN A 226 3.52 13.31 5.99
N PRO A 227 2.53 14.17 6.33
CA PRO A 227 2.01 15.19 5.42
C PRO A 227 3.06 16.20 4.97
N GLU A 228 3.98 16.62 5.85
CA GLU A 228 4.95 17.68 5.56
C GLU A 228 5.89 17.29 4.40
N GLU A 229 6.46 16.08 4.46
CA GLU A 229 7.39 15.61 3.44
C GLU A 229 6.67 15.08 2.20
N ALA A 230 5.56 14.36 2.39
CA ALA A 230 4.80 13.78 1.28
C ALA A 230 4.16 14.83 0.37
N VAL A 231 3.61 15.92 0.93
CA VAL A 231 3.00 16.99 0.12
C VAL A 231 4.05 17.66 -0.77
N SER A 232 5.24 17.96 -0.23
CA SER A 232 6.32 18.54 -1.03
C SER A 232 6.90 17.56 -2.07
N ALA A 233 6.94 16.26 -1.76
CA ALA A 233 7.50 15.26 -2.67
C ALA A 233 6.52 14.78 -3.76
N LEU A 234 5.22 14.76 -3.49
CA LEU A 234 4.18 14.20 -4.38
C LEU A 234 3.22 15.27 -4.90
N VAL A 235 2.53 15.95 -4.00
CA VAL A 235 1.40 16.85 -4.33
C VAL A 235 1.90 18.08 -5.09
N GLU A 236 2.93 18.76 -4.60
CA GLU A 236 3.48 19.97 -5.22
C GLU A 236 4.02 19.72 -6.65
N PRO A 237 4.86 18.70 -6.90
CA PRO A 237 5.33 18.40 -8.24
C PRO A 237 4.20 18.02 -9.20
N MET A 238 3.21 17.24 -8.74
CA MET A 238 2.05 16.87 -9.56
C MET A 238 1.20 18.08 -9.92
N LEU A 239 0.89 18.94 -8.95
CA LEU A 239 0.14 20.17 -9.18
C LEU A 239 0.87 21.10 -10.15
N SER A 240 2.18 21.28 -9.96
CA SER A 240 3.03 22.10 -10.84
C SER A 240 3.07 21.55 -12.27
N ALA A 241 3.14 20.22 -12.43
CA ALA A 241 3.10 19.56 -13.73
C ALA A 241 1.77 19.83 -14.45
N VAL A 242 0.64 19.64 -13.76
CA VAL A 242 -0.70 19.89 -14.32
C VAL A 242 -0.86 21.37 -14.71
N ILE A 243 -0.49 22.31 -13.85
CA ILE A 243 -0.56 23.75 -14.14
C ILE A 243 0.31 24.10 -15.36
N SER A 244 1.53 23.58 -15.43
CA SER A 244 2.44 23.81 -16.56
C SER A 244 1.85 23.28 -17.87
N SER A 245 1.28 22.07 -17.86
CA SER A 245 0.60 21.48 -19.00
C SER A 245 -0.62 22.29 -19.45
N LEU A 246 -1.38 22.86 -18.51
CA LEU A 246 -2.55 23.69 -18.80
C LEU A 246 -2.19 25.10 -19.31
N LYS A 247 -1.07 25.70 -18.87
CA LYS A 247 -0.63 27.03 -19.35
C LYS A 247 -0.37 27.08 -20.86
N GLY A 248 -0.01 25.95 -21.47
CA GLY A 248 0.17 25.84 -22.92
C GLY A 248 -1.13 25.74 -23.72
N THR A 249 -2.29 25.73 -23.06
CA THR A 249 -3.59 25.48 -23.71
C THR A 249 -4.33 26.79 -24.00
N PRO A 250 -4.98 26.93 -25.17
CA PRO A 250 -5.78 28.11 -25.46
C PRO A 250 -6.93 28.21 -24.46
N ALA A 251 -7.19 29.41 -23.94
CA ALA A 251 -8.31 29.65 -23.03
C ALA A 251 -9.63 29.27 -23.74
N THR A 252 -10.18 28.11 -23.38
CA THR A 252 -11.58 27.81 -23.66
C THR A 252 -12.37 28.76 -22.79
N GLY A 253 -13.27 29.57 -23.35
CA GLY A 253 -13.96 30.67 -22.66
C GLY A 253 -14.86 30.29 -21.46
N PHE A 254 -14.69 29.11 -20.88
CA PHE A 254 -15.33 28.61 -19.68
C PHE A 254 -14.31 28.64 -18.52
N GLY A 255 -14.20 29.76 -17.80
CA GLY A 255 -13.54 29.78 -16.48
C GLY A 255 -12.65 30.96 -16.12
N GLY A 256 -12.45 31.95 -16.99
CA GLY A 256 -11.56 33.09 -16.71
C GLY A 256 -12.25 34.45 -16.84
N ARG A 257 -11.92 35.37 -15.93
CA ARG A 257 -12.30 36.80 -15.88
C ARG A 257 -11.71 37.59 -17.07
N GLY A 258 -12.01 37.18 -18.30
CA GLY A 258 -11.58 37.81 -19.54
C GLY A 258 -12.79 38.29 -20.33
N VAL A 259 -12.76 39.56 -20.72
CA VAL A 259 -13.79 40.17 -21.58
C VAL A 259 -13.83 39.41 -22.90
N LEU A 260 -15.03 38.94 -23.28
CA LEU A 260 -15.32 38.30 -24.57
C LEU A 260 -15.05 39.30 -25.71
N GLU A 261 -14.05 39.05 -26.54
CA GLU A 261 -14.09 39.54 -27.92
C GLU A 261 -14.94 38.59 -28.76
N THR A 262 -16.07 39.10 -29.25
CA THR A 262 -17.10 38.40 -30.03
C THR A 262 -16.65 37.92 -31.43
N SER A 263 -15.35 37.85 -31.71
CA SER A 263 -14.80 37.53 -33.03
C SER A 263 -14.29 36.08 -33.18
N VAL A 264 -14.25 35.26 -32.12
CA VAL A 264 -13.59 33.93 -32.14
C VAL A 264 -14.59 32.75 -32.16
N LEU A 265 -15.90 33.00 -32.25
CA LEU A 265 -16.94 31.95 -32.22
C LEU A 265 -16.95 30.97 -33.43
N SER A 266 -16.10 31.16 -34.44
CA SER A 266 -16.06 30.32 -35.65
C SER A 266 -14.76 29.56 -35.89
N LYS A 267 -13.81 29.53 -34.95
CA LYS A 267 -12.59 28.70 -35.07
C LYS A 267 -12.66 27.53 -34.10
N ALA A 268 -12.36 26.35 -34.64
CA ALA A 268 -12.40 25.04 -33.99
C ALA A 268 -12.09 25.11 -32.48
N LYS A 269 -12.93 24.45 -31.67
CA LYS A 269 -12.67 24.18 -30.26
C LYS A 269 -11.18 23.81 -30.12
N PRO A 270 -10.39 24.54 -29.31
CA PRO A 270 -9.01 24.16 -29.09
C PRO A 270 -9.03 22.83 -28.33
N THR A 271 -8.90 21.73 -29.06
CA THR A 271 -8.88 20.37 -28.51
C THR A 271 -7.45 20.05 -28.09
N LEU A 272 -7.30 19.68 -26.81
CA LEU A 272 -6.10 19.04 -26.30
C LEU A 272 -5.77 17.79 -27.12
N SER A 273 -4.49 17.40 -27.17
CA SER A 273 -4.18 16.07 -27.70
C SER A 273 -4.78 15.01 -26.75
N PRO A 274 -5.39 13.92 -27.26
CA PRO A 274 -6.01 12.90 -26.41
C PRO A 274 -5.07 12.31 -25.36
N ALA A 275 -3.77 12.22 -25.68
CA ALA A 275 -2.74 11.76 -24.75
C ALA A 275 -2.51 12.76 -23.59
N LEU A 276 -2.48 14.06 -23.87
CA LEU A 276 -2.30 15.08 -22.85
C LEU A 276 -3.54 15.18 -21.95
N GLU A 277 -4.73 15.09 -22.54
CA GLU A 277 -6.00 15.05 -21.79
C GLU A 277 -6.04 13.86 -20.81
N THR A 278 -5.69 12.66 -21.29
CA THR A 278 -5.62 11.45 -20.45
C THR A 278 -4.60 11.60 -19.32
N SER A 279 -3.43 12.19 -19.61
CA SER A 279 -2.41 12.43 -18.58
C SER A 279 -2.89 13.40 -17.50
N ILE A 280 -3.52 14.51 -17.90
CA ILE A 280 -4.03 15.52 -16.96
C ILE A 280 -5.18 14.93 -16.13
N ASP A 281 -6.11 14.21 -16.75
CA ASP A 281 -7.22 13.54 -16.05
C ASP A 281 -6.70 12.54 -15.00
N CYS A 282 -5.73 11.71 -15.37
CA CYS A 282 -5.09 10.76 -14.46
C CYS A 282 -4.42 11.48 -13.27
N GLN A 283 -3.62 12.51 -13.53
CA GLN A 283 -2.94 13.27 -12.47
C GLN A 283 -3.91 13.98 -11.55
N LEU A 284 -4.97 14.60 -12.07
CA LEU A 284 -5.99 15.28 -11.27
C LEU A 284 -6.77 14.29 -10.39
N LYS A 285 -7.09 13.09 -10.89
CA LYS A 285 -7.74 12.04 -10.11
C LYS A 285 -6.83 11.47 -9.01
N ILE A 286 -5.55 11.26 -9.29
CA ILE A 286 -4.58 10.87 -8.24
C ILE A 286 -4.49 11.97 -7.18
N LEU A 287 -4.41 13.24 -7.62
CA LEU A 287 -4.30 14.39 -6.72
C LEU A 287 -5.53 14.52 -5.81
N SER A 288 -6.75 14.33 -6.34
CA SER A 288 -7.98 14.43 -5.54
C SER A 288 -8.05 13.44 -4.39
N VAL A 289 -7.43 12.26 -4.54
CA VAL A 289 -7.32 11.25 -3.48
C VAL A 289 -6.14 11.56 -2.54
N ALA A 290 -4.99 11.95 -3.09
CA ALA A 290 -3.77 12.19 -2.32
C ALA A 290 -3.89 13.32 -1.29
N ILE A 291 -4.67 14.36 -1.59
CA ILE A 291 -4.79 15.55 -0.72
C ILE A 291 -5.65 15.32 0.53
N ASN A 292 -6.37 14.19 0.65
CA ASN A 292 -7.35 13.97 1.72
C ASN A 292 -6.77 14.15 3.14
N TYR A 293 -5.50 13.80 3.35
CA TYR A 293 -4.82 13.91 4.65
C TYR A 293 -3.74 15.00 4.71
N GLY A 294 -3.66 15.88 3.71
CA GLY A 294 -2.62 16.91 3.66
C GLY A 294 -2.76 18.02 4.72
N GLY A 295 -3.95 18.18 5.30
CA GLY A 295 -4.19 19.07 6.44
C GLY A 295 -3.74 20.53 6.19
N PRO A 296 -3.19 21.22 7.20
CA PRO A 296 -2.73 22.61 7.08
C PRO A 296 -1.58 22.81 6.10
N VAL A 297 -0.81 21.77 5.77
CA VAL A 297 0.33 21.85 4.84
C VAL A 297 -0.12 22.29 3.45
N LEU A 298 -1.33 21.87 3.04
CA LEU A 298 -1.93 22.26 1.77
C LEU A 298 -2.21 23.76 1.67
N LEU A 299 -2.36 24.48 2.79
CA LEU A 299 -2.59 25.92 2.79
C LEU A 299 -1.41 26.70 2.20
N ARG A 300 -0.20 26.11 2.17
CA ARG A 300 0.98 26.69 1.51
C ARG A 300 0.82 26.80 -0.01
N TYR A 301 -0.12 26.04 -0.59
CA TYR A 301 -0.38 25.92 -2.02
C TYR A 301 -1.80 26.40 -2.39
N LYS A 302 -2.34 27.33 -1.61
CA LYS A 302 -3.69 27.89 -1.83
C LYS A 302 -3.80 28.73 -3.11
N ASP A 303 -2.71 29.41 -3.47
CA ASP A 303 -2.64 30.38 -4.57
C ASP A 303 -2.27 29.70 -5.90
#